data_AF-A0A358MCP7-F1
#
_entry.id   AF-A0A358MCP7-F1
#
_cell.length_a   1.000
_cell.length_b   1.000
_cell.length_c   1.000
_cell.angle_alpha   90.00
_cell.angle_beta   90.00
_cell.angle_gamma   90.00
#
_symmetry.space_group_name_H-M   'P 1'
#
loop_
_entity.id
_entity.type
_entity.pdbx_description
1 polymer ?
#
loop_
_entity_poly.entity_id
_entity_poly.type
_entity_poly.pdbx_seq_one_letter_code
_entity_poly.pdbx_strand_id
1 'polypeptide(L)'
;MTHDDPRVLVSTDWLGAHLKDPDLRILDASFFLPGSGRDPKSEYAACHIPGARFFDIDEIADHRSDLPHMVPPVEKFMSRLRAMGVGDGHQVVVYDSQGIYSAARVWW
;
A
#
# COMPACT_ATOMS: atom_id res chain seq x y z
N MET A 1 11.25 22.43 6.69
CA MET A 1 11.11 21.86 5.33
C MET A 1 11.30 20.36 5.49
N THR A 2 10.25 19.58 5.25
CA THR A 2 10.36 18.13 5.16
C THR A 2 11.31 17.81 4.00
N HIS A 3 12.39 17.09 4.28
CA HIS A 3 13.31 16.64 3.25
C HIS A 3 12.70 15.40 2.60
N ASP A 4 12.29 15.49 1.34
CA ASP A 4 11.84 14.31 0.58
C ASP A 4 13.06 13.42 0.29
N ASP A 5 12.98 12.12 0.62
CA ASP A 5 13.85 11.10 0.02
C ASP A 5 12.94 10.14 -0.74
N PRO A 6 12.77 10.29 -2.06
CA PRO A 6 11.81 9.51 -2.84
C PRO A 6 12.06 8.00 -2.82
N ARG A 7 13.19 7.54 -2.25
CA ARG A 7 13.48 6.13 -2.02
C ARG A 7 12.86 5.57 -0.73
N VAL A 8 12.52 6.43 0.23
CA VAL A 8 12.12 6.02 1.58
C VAL A 8 10.85 6.74 2.05
N LEU A 9 10.76 8.06 1.87
CA LEU A 9 9.64 8.87 2.33
C LEU A 9 9.44 10.11 1.45
N VAL A 10 8.20 10.33 1.05
CA VAL A 10 7.79 11.51 0.27
C VAL A 10 6.70 12.29 1.01
N SER A 11 6.70 13.60 0.84
CA SER A 11 5.64 14.49 1.33
C SER A 11 4.36 14.37 0.48
N THR A 12 3.25 14.86 1.04
CA THR A 12 1.98 15.00 0.32
C THR A 12 2.09 15.97 -0.86
N ASP A 13 2.91 17.01 -0.74
CA ASP A 13 3.14 17.98 -1.81
C ASP A 13 3.90 17.34 -2.97
N TRP A 14 4.93 16.55 -2.67
CA TRP A 14 5.62 15.75 -3.68
C TRP A 14 4.63 14.80 -4.36
N LEU A 15 3.86 14.02 -3.60
CA LEU A 15 2.91 13.08 -4.19
C LEU A 15 1.87 13.80 -5.08
N GLY A 16 1.32 14.93 -4.60
CA GLY A 16 0.38 15.76 -5.34
C GLY A 16 0.93 16.26 -6.68
N ALA A 17 2.21 16.62 -6.73
CA ALA A 17 2.87 17.06 -7.96
C ALA A 17 3.10 15.93 -8.98
N HIS A 18 3.24 14.67 -8.51
CA HIS A 18 3.60 13.51 -9.33
C HIS A 18 2.42 12.56 -9.60
N LEU A 19 1.18 12.90 -9.19
CA LEU A 19 -0.01 12.04 -9.37
C LEU A 19 -0.28 11.61 -10.82
N LYS A 20 0.25 12.34 -11.81
CA LYS A 20 0.04 12.08 -13.24
C LYS A 20 1.20 11.34 -13.88
N ASP A 21 2.24 11.01 -13.12
CA ASP A 21 3.41 10.34 -13.65
C ASP A 21 3.05 8.91 -14.06
N PRO A 22 3.35 8.50 -15.30
CA PRO A 22 2.92 7.21 -15.82
C PRO A 22 3.53 6.03 -15.06
N ASP A 23 4.72 6.25 -14.48
CA ASP A 23 5.51 5.24 -13.79
C ASP A 23 5.25 5.20 -12.27
N LEU A 24 4.39 6.09 -11.76
CA LEU A 24 4.01 6.11 -10.34
C LEU A 24 2.84 5.16 -10.07
N ARG A 25 2.95 4.35 -9.02
CA ARG A 25 1.87 3.52 -8.47
C ARG A 25 1.67 3.88 -7.01
N ILE A 26 0.41 4.05 -6.64
CA ILE A 26 0.03 4.42 -5.27
C ILE A 26 -0.72 3.23 -4.68
N LEU A 27 -0.29 2.76 -3.51
CA LEU A 27 -0.93 1.66 -2.79
C LEU A 27 -1.49 2.17 -1.47
N ASP A 28 -2.78 1.92 -1.26
CA ASP A 28 -3.41 2.06 0.03
C ASP A 28 -3.24 0.76 0.79
N ALA A 29 -2.38 0.77 1.80
CA ALA A 29 -2.09 -0.38 2.65
C ALA A 29 -2.84 -0.30 3.99
N SER A 30 -3.99 0.38 4.04
CA SER A 30 -4.77 0.52 5.26
C SER A 30 -5.18 -0.83 5.83
N PHE A 31 -4.85 -1.02 7.11
CA PHE A 31 -5.25 -2.17 7.90
C PHE A 31 -5.60 -1.68 9.31
N PHE A 32 -6.59 -2.30 9.96
CA PHE A 32 -6.96 -1.98 11.33
C PHE A 32 -7.05 -3.24 12.17
N LEU A 33 -6.72 -3.13 13.46
CA LEU A 33 -6.87 -4.23 14.39
C LEU A 33 -8.33 -4.69 14.50
N PRO A 34 -8.56 -6.00 14.74
CA PRO A 34 -9.86 -6.50 15.13
C PRO A 34 -10.43 -5.69 16.31
N GLY A 35 -11.71 -5.31 16.21
CA GLY A 35 -12.38 -4.51 17.24
C GLY A 35 -12.22 -2.99 17.12
N SER A 36 -11.48 -2.49 16.14
CA SER A 36 -11.41 -1.04 15.84
C SER A 36 -12.74 -0.43 15.37
N GLY A 37 -13.68 -1.27 14.92
CA GLY A 37 -14.95 -0.83 14.32
C GLY A 37 -14.79 -0.21 12.93
N ARG A 38 -13.60 -0.29 12.34
CA ARG A 38 -13.27 0.28 11.03
C ARG A 38 -13.05 -0.84 10.01
N ASP A 39 -13.45 -0.59 8.77
CA ASP A 39 -13.23 -1.50 7.64
C ASP A 39 -12.37 -0.79 6.60
N PRO A 40 -11.11 -1.22 6.38
CA PRO A 40 -10.21 -0.54 5.47
C PRO A 40 -10.70 -0.57 4.02
N LYS A 41 -11.41 -1.62 3.59
CA LYS A 41 -11.96 -1.72 2.24
C LYS A 41 -13.08 -0.71 2.01
N SER A 42 -13.99 -0.60 2.97
CA SER A 42 -15.08 0.37 2.91
C SER A 42 -14.56 1.81 2.98
N GLU A 43 -13.55 2.10 3.80
CA GLU A 43 -12.92 3.42 3.86
C GLU A 43 -12.22 3.79 2.56
N TYR A 44 -11.42 2.87 2.00
CA TYR A 44 -10.80 3.04 0.69
C TYR A 44 -11.86 3.32 -0.39
N ALA A 45 -12.95 2.54 -0.43
CA ALA A 45 -14.03 2.74 -1.40
C ALA A 45 -14.72 4.11 -1.25
N ALA A 46 -14.82 4.64 -0.02
CA ALA A 46 -15.42 5.95 0.24
C ALA A 46 -14.48 7.10 -0.15
N CYS A 47 -13.18 7.01 0.14
CA CYS A 47 -12.18 8.02 -0.19
C CYS A 47 -10.78 7.42 -0.22
N HIS A 48 -10.07 7.65 -1.32
CA HIS A 48 -8.67 7.27 -1.50
C HIS A 48 -7.96 8.27 -2.41
N ILE A 49 -6.62 8.22 -2.44
CA ILE A 49 -5.83 9.05 -3.34
C ILE A 49 -6.14 8.65 -4.80
N PRO A 50 -6.39 9.59 -5.73
CA PRO A 50 -6.69 9.27 -7.12
C PRO A 50 -5.65 8.34 -7.75
N GLY A 51 -6.11 7.24 -8.35
CA GLY A 51 -5.25 6.23 -8.97
C GLY A 51 -4.61 5.24 -7.99
N ALA A 52 -4.83 5.39 -6.68
CA ALA A 52 -4.40 4.39 -5.71
C ALA A 52 -5.09 3.05 -5.93
N ARG A 53 -4.46 1.99 -5.42
CA ARG A 53 -5.01 0.64 -5.40
C ARG A 53 -4.92 0.09 -3.99
N PHE A 54 -5.98 -0.58 -3.55
CA PHE A 54 -6.02 -1.17 -2.23
C PHE A 54 -5.13 -2.42 -2.17
N PHE A 55 -4.16 -2.41 -1.26
CA PHE A 55 -3.32 -3.54 -0.90
C PHE A 55 -3.92 -4.23 0.34
N ASP A 56 -4.53 -5.39 0.11
CA ASP A 56 -5.13 -6.17 1.18
C ASP A 56 -4.08 -7.07 1.85
N ILE A 57 -3.58 -6.66 3.03
CA ILE A 57 -2.57 -7.42 3.76
C ILE A 57 -3.07 -8.77 4.26
N ASP A 58 -4.38 -8.90 4.50
CA ASP A 58 -4.98 -10.19 4.90
C ASP A 58 -5.03 -11.13 3.71
N GLU A 59 -5.29 -10.62 2.49
CA GLU A 59 -5.24 -11.43 1.28
C GLU A 59 -3.79 -11.76 0.87
N ILE A 60 -2.89 -10.78 0.91
CA ILE A 60 -1.49 -10.88 0.43
C ILE A 60 -0.57 -11.33 1.58
N ALA A 61 -0.94 -12.44 2.22
CA ALA A 61 -0.17 -13.11 3.25
C ALA A 61 -0.01 -14.62 2.97
N ASP A 62 0.90 -15.26 3.70
CA ASP A 62 1.03 -16.73 3.70
C ASP A 62 -0.02 -17.38 4.60
N HIS A 63 -1.05 -17.96 3.97
CA HIS A 63 -2.15 -18.64 4.65
C HIS A 63 -1.85 -20.11 4.99
N ARG A 64 -0.62 -20.59 4.73
CA ARG A 64 -0.15 -21.89 5.21
C ARG A 64 0.33 -21.82 6.66
N SER A 65 0.57 -20.61 7.16
CA SER A 65 0.93 -20.35 8.55
C SER A 65 -0.33 -20.11 9.39
N ASP A 66 -0.30 -20.59 10.63
CA ASP A 66 -1.33 -20.26 11.63
C ASP A 66 -1.20 -18.83 12.20
N LEU A 67 -0.07 -18.16 11.89
CA LEU A 67 0.17 -16.76 12.26
C LEU A 67 -0.33 -15.79 11.17
N PRO A 68 -0.91 -14.64 11.55
CA PRO A 68 -1.38 -13.62 10.61
C PRO A 68 -0.22 -12.87 9.95
N HIS A 69 -0.49 -12.27 8.78
CA HIS A 69 0.40 -11.33 8.07
C HIS A 69 1.81 -11.84 7.78
N MET A 70 1.96 -13.16 7.68
CA MET A 70 3.22 -13.79 7.31
C MET A 70 3.56 -13.49 5.85
N VAL A 71 4.86 -13.40 5.57
CA VAL A 71 5.40 -13.07 4.25
C VAL A 71 4.83 -14.04 3.22
N PRO A 72 4.10 -13.57 2.20
CA PRO A 72 3.46 -14.45 1.21
C PRO A 72 4.51 -15.20 0.36
N PRO A 73 4.13 -16.34 -0.25
CA PRO A 73 4.93 -16.94 -1.31
C PRO A 73 5.21 -15.94 -2.44
N VAL A 74 6.42 -15.99 -3.01
CA VAL A 74 6.89 -15.04 -4.03
C VAL A 74 5.92 -14.99 -5.22
N GLU A 75 5.41 -16.13 -5.65
CA GLU A 75 4.50 -16.25 -6.79
C GLU A 75 3.18 -15.53 -6.52
N LYS A 76 2.65 -15.65 -5.30
CA LYS A 76 1.42 -14.96 -4.87
C LYS A 76 1.64 -13.46 -4.84
N PHE A 77 2.71 -13.00 -4.19
CA PHE A 77 3.06 -11.59 -4.11
C PHE A 77 3.21 -10.96 -5.50
N MET A 78 4.01 -11.59 -6.35
CA MET A 78 4.27 -11.15 -7.72
C MET A 78 2.99 -11.12 -8.57
N SER A 79 2.12 -12.12 -8.43
CA SER A 79 0.84 -12.15 -9.14
C SER A 79 -0.07 -11.00 -8.72
N ARG A 80 -0.14 -10.69 -7.42
CA ARG A 80 -0.98 -9.61 -6.88
C ARG A 80 -0.45 -8.23 -7.25
N LEU A 81 0.86 -8.00 -7.12
CA LEU A 81 1.49 -6.75 -7.56
C LEU A 81 1.25 -6.48 -9.05
N ARG A 82 1.39 -7.49 -9.91
CA ARG A 82 1.09 -7.35 -11.35
C ARG A 82 -0.38 -7.04 -11.62
N ALA A 83 -1.31 -7.68 -10.91
CA ALA A 83 -2.73 -7.35 -11.00
C ALA A 83 -3.02 -5.89 -10.56
N MET A 84 -2.21 -5.37 -9.64
CA MET A 84 -2.19 -3.96 -9.23
C MET A 84 -1.38 -3.06 -10.19
N GLY A 85 -0.96 -3.55 -11.35
CA GLY A 85 -0.25 -2.74 -12.35
C GLY A 85 1.15 -2.31 -11.89
N VAL A 86 1.70 -2.96 -10.87
CA VAL A 86 3.09 -2.79 -10.44
C VAL A 86 3.96 -3.73 -11.29
N GLY A 87 5.09 -3.20 -11.74
CA GLY A 87 6.00 -3.83 -12.69
C GLY A 87 7.34 -3.15 -12.61
N ASP A 88 8.31 -3.65 -13.36
CA ASP A 88 9.68 -3.16 -13.31
C ASP A 88 9.75 -1.68 -13.75
N GLY A 89 10.57 -0.90 -13.04
CA GLY A 89 10.76 0.53 -13.30
C GLY A 89 9.70 1.45 -12.69
N HIS A 90 8.60 0.92 -12.13
CA HIS A 90 7.62 1.74 -11.43
C HIS A 90 8.14 2.20 -10.07
N GLN A 91 7.88 3.47 -9.73
CA GLN A 91 8.00 3.97 -8.37
C GLN A 91 6.70 3.66 -7.61
N VAL A 92 6.81 3.04 -6.44
CA VAL A 92 5.65 2.70 -5.60
C VAL A 92 5.64 3.59 -4.36
N VAL A 93 4.55 4.32 -4.16
CA VAL A 93 4.28 5.07 -2.93
C VAL A 93 3.19 4.35 -2.17
N VAL A 94 3.45 4.08 -0.89
CA VAL A 94 2.53 3.35 0.00
C VAL A 94 2.07 4.30 1.09
N TYR A 95 0.78 4.28 1.41
CA TYR A 95 0.20 5.02 2.53
C TYR A 95 -0.82 4.17 3.29
N ASP A 96 -1.23 4.63 4.47
CA ASP A 96 -2.39 4.10 5.20
C ASP A 96 -3.20 5.25 5.81
N SER A 97 -4.48 5.01 6.09
CA SER A 97 -5.40 6.04 6.60
C SER A 97 -5.31 6.27 8.11
N GLN A 98 -4.53 5.45 8.83
CA GLN A 98 -4.33 5.60 10.27
C GLN A 98 -3.09 6.45 10.62
N GLY A 99 -2.10 6.52 9.71
CA GLY A 99 -0.85 7.25 9.86
C GLY A 99 0.37 6.31 9.94
N ILE A 100 1.06 6.27 11.09
CA ILE A 100 2.24 5.41 11.27
C ILE A 100 1.77 4.01 11.69
N TYR A 101 1.26 3.22 10.74
CA TYR A 101 0.74 1.90 11.06
C TYR A 101 1.17 0.81 10.05
N SER A 102 0.35 0.56 9.02
CA SER A 102 0.50 -0.61 8.15
C SER A 102 1.29 -0.34 6.87
N ALA A 103 1.42 0.92 6.44
CA ALA A 103 2.14 1.28 5.21
C ALA A 103 3.60 0.81 5.21
N ALA A 104 4.30 0.95 6.34
CA ALA A 104 5.70 0.55 6.47
C ALA A 104 5.90 -0.96 6.26
N ARG A 105 4.88 -1.79 6.54
CA ARG A 105 4.93 -3.24 6.31
C ARG A 105 4.88 -3.59 4.83
N VAL A 106 4.17 -2.81 4.03
CA VAL A 106 4.04 -3.04 2.57
C VAL A 106 5.19 -2.38 1.80
N TRP A 107 5.82 -1.35 2.37
CA TRP A 107 7.06 -0.78 1.83
C TRP A 107 8.25 -1.75 1.90
N TRP A 108 8.33 -2.55 2.97
CA TRP A 108 9.35 -3.59 3.15
C TRP A 108 9.11 -4.78 2.21
#